data_AF-A0A177DFX0-F1
#
_entry.id   AF-A0A177DFX0-F1
#
_cell.length_a   1.000
_cell.length_b   1.000
_cell.length_c   1.000
_cell.angle_alpha   90.00
_cell.angle_beta   90.00
_cell.angle_gamma   90.00
#
_symmetry.space_group_name_H-M   'P 1'
#
loop_
_entity.id
_entity.type
_entity.pdbx_description
1 polymer ?
#
loop_
_entity_poly.entity_id
_entity_poly.type
_entity_poly.pdbx_seq_one_letter_code
_entity_poly.pdbx_strand_id
1 'polypeptide(L)'
;QLVRRYLRRVERFLEYLLFLTHVTGGQPARGTEVTTTRFRNGYVQDRNIYVIDGQVVFISRYHKSQAMWDKPKVIARFLPWRVG
;
A
#
# COMPACT_ATOMS: atom_id res chain seq x y z
N GLN A 1 21.22 9.64 -19.64
CA GLN A 1 19.81 10.07 -19.87
C GLN A 1 18.76 8.99 -19.60
N LEU A 2 19.06 7.68 -19.68
CA LEU A 2 18.09 6.58 -19.45
C LEU A 2 17.61 6.44 -17.99
N VAL A 3 18.52 6.55 -17.02
CA VAL A 3 18.20 6.42 -15.58
C VAL A 3 17.12 7.43 -15.15
N ARG A 4 17.24 8.70 -15.56
CA ARG A 4 16.22 9.73 -15.27
C ARG A 4 14.86 9.43 -15.90
N ARG A 5 14.84 8.78 -17.07
CA ARG A 5 13.58 8.36 -17.71
C ARG A 5 12.93 7.20 -16.96
N TYR A 6 13.74 6.25 -16.49
CA TYR A 6 13.29 5.14 -15.66
C TYR A 6 12.70 5.64 -14.34
N LEU A 7 13.42 6.50 -13.61
CA LEU A 7 12.96 7.04 -12.32
C LEU A 7 11.61 7.77 -12.46
N ARG A 8 11.43 8.59 -13.50
CA ARG A 8 10.14 9.24 -13.78
C ARG A 8 9.00 8.26 -14.11
N ARG A 9 9.31 7.08 -14.66
CA ARG A 9 8.30 6.03 -14.89
C ARG A 9 7.93 5.35 -13.58
N VAL A 10 8.91 5.10 -12.71
CA VAL A 10 8.69 4.55 -11.38
C VAL A 10 7.86 5.49 -10.52
N GLU A 11 8.18 6.79 -10.47
CA GLU A 11 7.40 7.80 -9.73
C GLU A 11 5.93 7.78 -10.14
N ARG A 12 5.67 7.89 -11.46
CA ARG A 12 4.31 7.88 -11.98
C ARG A 12 3.57 6.56 -11.76
N PHE A 13 4.28 5.43 -11.82
CA PHE A 13 3.70 4.14 -11.44
C PHE A 13 3.26 4.12 -9.97
N LEU A 14 4.12 4.60 -9.07
CA LEU A 14 3.82 4.67 -7.64
C LEU A 14 2.67 5.64 -7.32
N GLU A 15 2.58 6.76 -8.03
CA GLU A 15 1.44 7.70 -7.94
C GLU A 15 0.13 7.02 -8.30
N TYR A 16 0.07 6.31 -9.44
CA TYR A 16 -1.13 5.59 -9.83
C TYR A 16 -1.45 4.46 -8.86
N LEU A 17 -0.46 3.69 -8.42
CA LEU A 17 -0.64 2.63 -7.45
C LEU A 17 -1.21 3.14 -6.12
N LEU A 18 -0.73 4.29 -5.62
CA LEU A 18 -1.26 4.94 -4.44
C LEU A 18 -2.72 5.36 -4.62
N PHE A 19 -3.03 6.04 -5.73
CA PHE A 19 -4.38 6.47 -6.06
C PHE A 19 -5.35 5.29 -6.14
N LEU A 20 -4.96 4.24 -6.87
CA LEU A 20 -5.76 3.06 -7.09
C LEU A 20 -5.99 2.28 -5.80
N THR A 21 -4.95 2.12 -4.96
CA THR A 21 -5.09 1.52 -3.63
C THR A 21 -6.06 2.30 -2.75
N HIS A 22 -6.00 3.64 -2.79
CA HIS A 22 -6.87 4.51 -2.01
C HIS A 22 -8.35 4.44 -2.45
N VAL A 23 -8.61 4.42 -3.76
CA VAL A 23 -9.97 4.45 -4.33
C VAL A 23 -10.62 3.06 -4.37
N THR A 24 -9.84 2.01 -4.61
CA THR A 24 -10.38 0.65 -4.85
C THR A 24 -10.24 -0.29 -3.65
N GLY A 25 -9.44 0.06 -2.64
CA GLY A 25 -9.19 -0.77 -1.45
C GLY A 25 -10.33 -0.84 -0.42
N GLY A 26 -11.52 -0.29 -0.72
CA GLY A 26 -12.69 -0.28 0.18
C GLY A 26 -13.18 1.13 0.51
N GLN A 27 -13.64 1.37 1.76
CA GLN A 27 -13.91 2.74 2.21
C GLN A 27 -12.63 3.58 2.07
N PRO A 28 -12.73 4.86 1.64
CA PRO A 28 -11.57 5.72 1.49
C PRO A 28 -10.74 5.64 2.76
N ALA A 29 -9.50 5.19 2.59
CA ALA A 29 -8.56 5.08 3.70
C ALA A 29 -8.55 6.42 4.43
N ARG A 30 -9.06 6.48 5.68
CA ARG A 30 -9.04 7.72 6.49
C ARG A 30 -7.60 8.24 6.45
N GLY A 31 -7.39 9.52 6.11
CA GLY A 31 -6.14 10.07 5.55
C GLY A 31 -4.79 9.59 6.13
N THR A 32 -4.76 9.10 7.36
CA THR A 32 -3.61 8.38 7.94
C THR A 32 -3.22 7.07 7.23
N GLU A 33 -4.14 6.32 6.64
CA GLU A 33 -3.83 5.05 5.94
C GLU A 33 -3.06 5.28 4.63
N VAL A 34 -3.37 6.35 3.90
CA VAL A 34 -2.62 6.76 2.69
C VAL A 34 -1.17 7.06 3.05
N THR A 35 -0.93 7.82 4.12
CA THR A 35 0.42 8.18 4.60
C THR A 35 1.23 6.98 5.09
N THR A 36 0.58 5.87 5.45
CA THR A 36 1.28 4.64 5.87
C THR A 36 1.63 3.69 4.71
N THR A 37 1.24 4.00 3.48
CA THR A 37 1.53 3.16 2.31
C THR A 37 3.01 3.18 1.98
N ARG A 38 3.62 1.99 1.81
CA ARG A 38 5.04 1.81 1.53
C ARG A 38 5.22 0.70 0.50
N PHE A 39 5.83 1.05 -0.62
CA PHE A 39 6.22 0.09 -1.67
C PHE A 39 7.55 -0.62 -1.35
N ARG A 40 8.38 -0.04 -0.47
CA ARG A 40 9.70 -0.56 -0.09
C ARG A 40 9.79 -0.67 1.43
N ASN A 41 10.56 -1.66 1.89
CA ASN A 41 10.87 -1.82 3.31
C ASN A 41 11.63 -0.57 3.81
N GLY A 42 11.17 -0.02 4.92
CA GLY A 42 11.91 0.95 5.69
C GLY A 42 12.68 0.28 6.83
N TYR A 43 13.49 1.06 7.53
CA TYR A 43 14.25 0.58 8.69
C TYR A 43 13.35 0.18 9.87
N VAL A 44 12.28 0.94 10.09
CA VAL A 44 11.36 0.74 11.23
C VAL A 44 10.12 -0.08 10.85
N GLN A 45 9.66 0.03 9.60
CA GLN A 45 8.44 -0.62 9.13
C GLN A 45 8.63 -1.17 7.72
N ASP A 46 8.18 -2.41 7.52
CA ASP A 46 8.20 -3.06 6.21
C ASP A 46 7.26 -2.40 5.21
N ARG A 47 7.41 -2.81 3.94
CA ARG A 47 6.42 -2.51 2.90
C ARG A 47 5.07 -3.14 3.23
N ASN A 48 4.03 -2.57 2.66
CA ASN A 48 2.66 -3.09 2.78
C ASN A 48 1.99 -3.32 1.43
N ILE A 49 2.75 -3.25 0.32
CA ILE A 49 2.27 -3.63 -1.01
C ILE A 49 2.97 -4.93 -1.43
N TYR A 50 2.16 -5.90 -1.86
CA TYR A 50 2.60 -7.23 -2.28
C TYR A 50 1.88 -7.65 -3.56
N VAL A 51 2.41 -8.67 -4.23
CA VAL A 51 1.70 -9.42 -5.26
C VAL A 51 1.51 -10.83 -4.72
N ILE A 52 0.26 -11.27 -4.62
CA ILE A 52 -0.12 -12.61 -4.13
C ILE A 52 -1.05 -13.21 -5.18
N ASP A 53 -0.70 -14.38 -5.69
CA ASP A 53 -1.46 -15.09 -6.74
C ASP A 53 -1.81 -14.21 -7.96
N GLY A 54 -0.84 -13.38 -8.37
CA GLY A 54 -0.98 -12.48 -9.51
C GLY A 54 -1.82 -11.22 -9.25
N GLN A 55 -2.32 -11.00 -8.04
CA GLN A 55 -3.08 -9.81 -7.67
C GLN A 55 -2.27 -8.88 -6.77
N VAL A 56 -2.45 -7.57 -6.94
CA VAL A 56 -1.86 -6.59 -6.03
C VAL A 56 -2.64 -6.55 -4.71
N VAL A 57 -1.91 -6.65 -3.60
CA VAL A 57 -2.46 -6.67 -2.25
C VAL A 57 -1.85 -5.56 -1.40
N PHE A 58 -2.72 -4.78 -0.78
CA PHE A 58 -2.37 -3.77 0.22
C PHE A 58 -2.67 -4.28 1.63
N ILE A 59 -1.64 -4.39 2.49
CA ILE A 59 -1.72 -4.94 3.84
C ILE A 59 -1.57 -3.84 4.88
N SER A 60 -2.68 -3.33 5.40
CA SER A 60 -2.67 -2.32 6.47
C SER A 60 -2.61 -2.98 7.85
N ARG A 61 -1.82 -2.38 8.76
CA ARG A 61 -1.81 -2.71 10.20
C ARG A 61 -2.48 -1.58 10.97
N TYR A 62 -3.61 -1.85 11.61
CA TYR A 62 -4.34 -0.85 12.38
C TYR A 62 -3.88 -0.86 13.83
N HIS A 63 -3.28 0.26 14.28
CA HIS A 63 -2.62 0.35 15.59
C HIS A 63 -3.51 0.93 16.71
N LYS A 64 -4.75 1.40 16.44
CA LYS A 64 -5.58 2.00 17.52
C LYS A 64 -6.06 0.98 18.54
N SER A 65 -6.20 -0.28 18.17
CA SER A 65 -6.60 -1.36 19.07
C SER A 65 -5.43 -2.02 19.80
N GLN A 66 -4.19 -1.59 19.56
CA GLN A 66 -3.00 -2.23 20.14
C GLN A 66 -2.93 -2.07 21.66
N ALA A 67 -3.46 -0.96 22.20
CA ALA A 67 -3.59 -0.76 23.64
C ALA A 67 -4.65 -1.68 24.29
N MET A 68 -5.55 -2.29 23.51
CA MET A 68 -6.64 -3.14 24.01
C MET A 68 -6.42 -4.64 23.79
N TRP A 69 -5.74 -5.04 22.72
CA TRP A 69 -5.74 -6.44 22.25
C TRP A 69 -4.34 -7.05 22.08
N ASP A 70 -3.29 -6.33 22.47
CA ASP A 70 -1.87 -6.75 22.45
C ASP A 70 -1.32 -7.18 21.06
N LYS A 71 -2.17 -7.16 20.01
CA LYS A 71 -1.84 -7.50 18.63
C LYS A 71 -2.49 -6.50 17.66
N PRO A 72 -1.73 -5.94 16.70
CA PRO A 72 -2.28 -5.07 15.68
C PRO A 72 -3.21 -5.86 14.75
N LYS A 73 -4.37 -5.28 14.40
CA LYS A 73 -5.26 -5.89 13.41
C LYS A 73 -4.63 -5.76 12.02
N VAL A 74 -4.42 -6.89 11.36
CA VAL A 74 -3.92 -6.97 9.97
C VAL A 74 -5.12 -7.05 9.03
N ILE A 75 -5.15 -6.20 8.00
CA ILE A 75 -6.20 -6.19 6.99
C ILE A 75 -5.52 -6.25 5.62
N ALA A 76 -5.77 -7.32 4.88
CA ALA A 76 -5.35 -7.47 3.49
C ALA A 76 -6.48 -7.02 2.56
N ARG A 77 -6.16 -6.14 1.60
CA ARG A 77 -7.08 -5.64 0.57
C ARG A 77 -6.50 -5.98 -0.79
N PHE A 78 -7.18 -6.86 -1.51
CA PHE A 78 -6.86 -7.20 -2.89
C PHE A 78 -7.43 -6.12 -3.79
N LEU A 79 -6.61 -5.57 -4.69
CA LEU A 79 -7.08 -4.63 -5.69
C LEU A 79 -7.84 -5.40 -6.79
N PRO A 80 -8.77 -4.75 -7.50
CA PRO A 80 -9.44 -5.40 -8.63
C PRO A 80 -8.41 -5.79 -9.70
N TRP A 81 -8.59 -6.95 -10.33
CA TRP A 81 -7.69 -7.51 -11.36
C TRP A 81 -7.38 -6.56 -12.53
N ARG A 82 -8.23 -5.56 -12.80
CA ARG A 82 -7.99 -4.52 -13.83
C ARG A 82 -6.89 -3.54 -13.44
N VAL A 83 -6.48 -3.55 -12.19
CA VAL A 83 -5.68 -2.55 -11.51
C VAL A 83 -4.32 -3.11 -11.08
N GLY A 84 -4.20 -4.44 -11.06
CA GLY A 84 -3.03 -5.18 -10.62
C GLY A 84 -3.34 -6.66 -10.52
#